data_AF-A0A937S776-F1
#
_entry.id   AF-A0A937S776-F1
#
_cell.length_a   1.000
_cell.length_b   1.000
_cell.length_c   1.000
_cell.angle_alpha   90.00
_cell.angle_beta   90.00
_cell.angle_gamma   90.00
#
_symmetry.space_group_name_H-M   'P 1'
#
loop_
_entity.id
_entity.type
_entity.pdbx_description
1 polymer ?
#
loop_
_entity_poly.entity_id
_entity_poly.type
_entity_poly.pdbx_seq_one_letter_code
_entity_poly.pdbx_strand_id
1 'polypeptide(L)'
;MTRGSIQEYTEAVRERYLRASKKEKRRILDEFVNVTGYRRKSAIRLLHRRRQGVPRRRRGRPKKYGSYVVEALKVAWEATDRLCSRRLHPFLPELIEVLRRCGEKTMTTDVAAQLCQ
;
A
#
# COMPACT_ATOMS: atom_id res chain seq x y z
N MET A 1 -16.45 -22.95 7.63
CA MET A 1 -15.05 -23.21 8.05
C MET A 1 -14.39 -21.90 8.49
N THR A 2 -13.57 -21.92 9.54
CA THR A 2 -12.80 -20.75 9.98
C THR A 2 -11.50 -20.62 9.19
N ARG A 3 -10.86 -19.45 9.24
CA ARG A 3 -9.58 -19.21 8.55
C ARG A 3 -8.45 -20.12 9.05
N GLY A 4 -8.46 -20.49 10.33
CA GLY A 4 -7.50 -21.43 10.92
C GLY A 4 -7.66 -22.84 10.34
N SER A 5 -8.88 -23.38 10.35
CA SER A 5 -9.16 -24.72 9.80
C SER A 5 -8.83 -24.84 8.30
N ILE A 6 -9.06 -23.77 7.53
CA ILE A 6 -8.67 -23.73 6.10
C ILE A 6 -7.16 -23.79 5.95
N GLN A 7 -6.40 -23.14 6.85
CA GLN A 7 -4.95 -23.18 6.83
C GLN A 7 -4.42 -24.58 7.17
N GLU A 8 -4.94 -25.21 8.21
CA GLU A 8 -4.61 -26.59 8.59
C GLU A 8 -4.90 -27.58 7.45
N TYR A 9 -6.11 -27.49 6.86
CA TYR A 9 -6.48 -28.32 5.71
C TYR A 9 -5.60 -28.05 4.48
N THR A 10 -5.24 -26.78 4.24
CA THR A 10 -4.28 -26.43 3.18
C THR A 10 -2.94 -27.10 3.42
N GLU A 11 -2.44 -27.11 4.64
CA GLU A 11 -1.15 -27.71 5.00
C GLU A 11 -1.17 -29.23 4.80
N ALA A 12 -2.24 -29.90 5.22
CA ALA A 12 -2.43 -31.34 5.02
C ALA A 12 -2.50 -31.73 3.53
N VAL A 13 -3.18 -30.94 2.69
CA VAL A 13 -3.38 -31.26 1.27
C VAL A 13 -2.20 -30.83 0.38
N ARG A 14 -1.35 -29.92 0.85
CA ARG A 14 -0.30 -29.27 0.06
C ARG A 14 0.68 -30.25 -0.57
N GLU A 15 1.24 -31.17 0.20
CA GLU A 15 2.26 -32.09 -0.33
C GLU A 15 1.68 -32.99 -1.43
N ARG A 16 0.48 -33.53 -1.17
CA ARG A 16 -0.29 -34.32 -2.14
C ARG A 16 -0.54 -33.53 -3.42
N TYR A 17 -0.95 -32.27 -3.30
CA TYR A 17 -1.16 -31.40 -4.46
C TYR A 17 0.14 -31.12 -5.23
N LEU A 18 1.26 -30.86 -4.54
CA LEU A 18 2.53 -30.51 -5.20
C LEU A 18 3.11 -31.69 -5.98
N ARG A 19 3.00 -32.92 -5.45
CA ARG A 19 3.50 -34.16 -6.07
C ARG A 19 2.57 -34.77 -7.12
N ALA A 20 1.29 -34.37 -7.14
CA ALA A 20 0.28 -34.92 -8.04
C ALA A 20 0.51 -34.60 -9.53
N SER A 21 0.06 -35.52 -10.39
CA SER A 21 -0.07 -35.32 -11.84
C SER A 21 -1.15 -34.28 -12.17
N LYS A 22 -1.23 -33.85 -13.44
CA LYS A 22 -2.23 -32.86 -13.89
C LYS A 22 -3.68 -33.31 -13.64
N LYS A 23 -3.98 -34.61 -13.82
CA LYS A 23 -5.32 -35.17 -13.62
C LYS A 23 -5.68 -35.21 -12.12
N GLU A 24 -4.73 -35.61 -11.28
CA GLU A 24 -4.91 -35.66 -9.83
C GLU A 24 -5.01 -34.27 -9.21
N LYS A 25 -4.18 -33.31 -9.65
CA LYS A 25 -4.30 -31.90 -9.25
C LYS A 25 -5.69 -31.33 -9.52
N ARG A 26 -6.33 -31.73 -10.62
CA ARG A 26 -7.69 -31.30 -10.93
C ARG A 26 -8.67 -31.78 -9.86
N ARG A 27 -8.63 -33.07 -9.53
CA ARG A 27 -9.48 -33.70 -8.51
C ARG A 27 -9.26 -33.09 -7.13
N ILE A 28 -8.00 -32.91 -6.73
CA ILE A 28 -7.63 -32.29 -5.44
C ILE A 28 -8.16 -30.86 -5.35
N LEU A 29 -8.10 -30.09 -6.44
CA LEU A 29 -8.65 -28.74 -6.47
C LEU A 29 -10.18 -28.73 -6.43
N ASP A 30 -10.86 -29.68 -7.06
CA ASP A 30 -12.32 -29.79 -7.02
C ASP A 30 -12.78 -30.07 -5.58
N GLU A 31 -12.14 -31.06 -4.91
CA GLU A 31 -12.34 -31.35 -3.48
C GLU A 31 -12.08 -30.10 -2.62
N PHE A 32 -10.94 -29.45 -2.81
CA PHE A 32 -10.55 -28.29 -2.01
C PHE A 32 -11.55 -27.14 -2.14
N VAL A 33 -12.02 -26.87 -3.36
CA VAL A 33 -13.03 -25.84 -3.63
C VAL A 33 -14.36 -26.20 -2.96
N ASN A 34 -14.80 -27.46 -3.06
CA ASN A 34 -16.04 -27.92 -2.44
C ASN A 34 -16.01 -27.82 -0.91
N VAL A 35 -14.87 -28.17 -0.31
CA VAL A 35 -14.70 -28.14 1.16
C VAL A 35 -14.56 -26.70 1.65
N THR A 36 -13.67 -25.90 1.05
CA THR A 36 -13.31 -24.56 1.55
C THR A 36 -14.16 -23.40 1.02
N GLY A 37 -14.91 -23.61 -0.06
CA GLY A 37 -15.63 -22.55 -0.79
C GLY A 37 -14.71 -21.58 -1.54
N TYR A 38 -13.39 -21.82 -1.59
CA TYR A 38 -12.46 -20.93 -2.30
C TYR A 38 -12.66 -21.03 -3.80
N ARG A 39 -12.45 -19.91 -4.51
CA ARG A 39 -12.35 -19.95 -5.97
C ARG A 39 -11.11 -20.74 -6.39
N ARG A 40 -11.21 -21.51 -7.49
CA ARG A 40 -10.13 -22.36 -7.99
C ARG A 40 -8.78 -21.65 -8.14
N LYS A 41 -8.74 -20.45 -8.73
CA LYS A 41 -7.48 -19.66 -8.84
C LYS A 41 -6.92 -19.28 -7.47
N SER A 42 -7.76 -19.05 -6.47
CA SER A 42 -7.34 -18.75 -5.10
C SER A 42 -6.76 -20.00 -4.41
N ALA A 43 -7.41 -21.16 -4.58
CA ALA A 43 -6.93 -22.45 -4.07
C ALA A 43 -5.55 -22.81 -4.66
N ILE A 44 -5.38 -22.66 -5.98
CA ILE A 44 -4.09 -22.86 -6.66
C ILE A 44 -3.01 -21.96 -6.04
N ARG A 45 -3.28 -20.66 -5.89
CA ARG A 45 -2.32 -19.73 -5.27
C ARG A 45 -1.98 -20.15 -3.85
N LEU A 46 -2.97 -20.56 -3.06
CA LEU A 46 -2.80 -20.93 -1.66
C LEU A 46 -1.93 -22.19 -1.50
N LEU A 47 -2.19 -23.23 -2.32
CA LEU A 47 -1.47 -24.50 -2.34
C LEU A 47 -0.05 -24.37 -2.94
N HIS A 48 0.18 -23.41 -3.85
CA HIS A 48 1.53 -23.12 -4.38
C HIS A 48 2.35 -22.16 -3.51
N ARG A 49 1.71 -21.34 -2.68
CA ARG A 49 2.41 -20.36 -1.84
C ARG A 49 3.29 -21.08 -0.83
N ARG A 50 4.60 -21.19 -1.08
CA ARG A 50 5.56 -21.55 -0.03
C ARG A 50 5.36 -20.59 1.15
N ARG A 51 5.56 -21.06 2.39
CA ARG A 51 5.73 -20.17 3.57
C ARG A 51 7.01 -19.36 3.34
N GLN A 52 6.97 -18.40 2.42
CA GLN A 52 8.00 -17.39 2.29
C GLN A 52 7.80 -16.46 3.48
N GLY A 53 8.91 -16.08 4.11
CA GLY A 53 8.94 -15.11 5.21
C GLY A 53 8.33 -13.76 4.82
N VAL A 54 8.48 -12.79 5.71
CA VAL A 54 7.89 -11.44 5.62
C VAL A 54 7.75 -10.99 4.16
N PRO A 55 6.51 -10.79 3.66
CA PRO A 55 6.28 -10.49 2.25
C PRO A 55 7.13 -9.28 1.88
N ARG A 56 7.92 -9.40 0.80
CA ARG A 56 8.69 -8.29 0.25
C ARG A 56 7.76 -7.09 0.12
N ARG A 57 8.06 -6.01 0.85
CA ARG A 57 7.28 -4.76 0.78
C ARG A 57 7.23 -4.37 -0.70
N ARG A 58 6.03 -4.35 -1.27
CA ARG A 58 5.83 -3.83 -2.63
C ARG A 58 6.28 -2.38 -2.59
N ARG A 59 7.37 -2.06 -3.31
CA ARG A 59 7.81 -0.67 -3.45
C ARG A 59 6.68 0.06 -4.18
N GLY A 60 5.99 0.95 -3.46
CA GLY A 60 4.94 1.78 -4.05
C GLY A 60 5.50 2.73 -5.10
N ARG A 61 4.63 3.60 -5.66
CA ARG A 61 5.07 4.66 -6.57
C ARG A 61 6.22 5.47 -5.93
N PRO A 62 7.29 5.80 -6.68
CA PRO A 62 8.35 6.68 -6.18
C PRO A 62 7.77 7.98 -5.63
N LYS A 63 8.35 8.48 -4.54
CA LYS A 63 7.96 9.78 -3.96
C LYS A 63 8.35 10.88 -4.96
N LYS A 64 7.42 11.80 -5.26
CA LYS A 64 7.67 12.97 -6.12
C LYS A 64 8.35 14.12 -5.35
N TYR A 65 7.88 14.38 -4.13
CA TYR A 65 8.37 15.48 -3.29
C TYR A 65 9.36 14.99 -2.24
N GLY A 66 10.43 15.77 -2.04
CA GLY A 66 11.43 15.54 -1.01
C GLY A 66 10.93 15.86 0.41
N SER A 67 11.70 15.50 1.43
CA SER A 67 11.35 15.76 2.84
C SER A 67 11.16 17.25 3.14
N TYR A 68 12.03 18.11 2.61
CA TYR A 68 11.97 19.56 2.81
C TYR A 68 10.66 20.19 2.31
N VAL A 69 10.16 19.74 1.16
CA VAL A 69 8.91 20.24 0.58
C VAL A 69 7.71 19.78 1.41
N VAL A 70 7.76 18.55 1.92
CA VAL A 70 6.72 18.02 2.82
C VAL A 70 6.71 18.78 4.15
N GLU A 71 7.88 19.13 4.68
CA GLU A 71 8.01 19.90 5.91
C GLU A 71 7.47 21.32 5.74
N ALA A 72 7.86 22.02 4.67
CA ALA A 72 7.30 23.34 4.36
C ALA A 72 5.78 23.28 4.14
N LEU A 73 5.27 22.28 3.41
CA LEU A 73 3.82 22.11 3.24
C LEU A 73 3.10 21.94 4.59
N LYS A 74 3.71 21.23 5.55
CA LYS A 74 3.12 21.07 6.90
C LYS A 74 3.06 22.40 7.64
N VAL A 75 4.12 23.21 7.58
CA VAL A 75 4.13 24.55 8.22
C VAL A 75 3.02 25.42 7.64
N ALA A 76 2.89 25.47 6.31
CA ALA A 76 1.81 26.22 5.65
C ALA A 76 0.42 25.68 6.01
N TRP A 77 0.27 24.35 6.08
CA TRP A 77 -0.99 23.71 6.47
C TRP A 77 -1.36 24.00 7.93
N GLU A 78 -0.40 23.98 8.85
CA GLU A 78 -0.63 24.28 10.27
C GLU A 78 -0.92 25.77 10.50
N ALA A 79 -0.24 26.67 9.79
CA ALA A 79 -0.47 28.11 9.85
C ALA A 79 -1.89 28.52 9.41
N THR A 80 -2.56 27.68 8.61
CA THR A 80 -3.94 27.92 8.14
C THR A 80 -5.00 27.16 8.92
N ASP A 81 -4.66 26.66 10.11
CA ASP A 81 -5.54 25.79 10.89
C ASP A 81 -6.02 24.56 10.08
N ARG A 82 -5.09 24.02 9.28
CA ARG A 82 -5.24 22.76 8.55
C ARG A 82 -6.30 22.76 7.47
N LEU A 83 -6.37 23.83 6.67
CA LEU A 83 -7.25 23.90 5.49
C LEU A 83 -7.09 22.68 4.56
N CYS A 84 -8.21 22.29 3.94
CA CYS A 84 -8.18 21.24 2.92
C CYS A 84 -7.34 21.68 1.71
N SER A 85 -6.69 20.74 1.03
CA SER A 85 -5.74 21.02 -0.05
C SER A 85 -6.29 21.90 -1.17
N ARG A 86 -7.57 21.70 -1.54
CA ARG A 86 -8.24 22.49 -2.59
C ARG A 86 -8.43 23.96 -2.18
N ARG A 87 -8.65 24.24 -0.89
CA ARG A 87 -8.74 25.62 -0.38
C ARG A 87 -7.36 26.19 -0.16
N LEU A 88 -6.40 25.40 0.31
CA LEU A 88 -5.03 25.85 0.58
C LEU A 88 -4.28 26.25 -0.69
N HIS A 89 -4.36 25.43 -1.75
CA HIS A 89 -3.51 25.57 -2.95
C HIS A 89 -3.57 26.96 -3.61
N PRO A 90 -4.74 27.60 -3.84
CA PRO A 90 -4.80 28.94 -4.40
C PRO A 90 -4.15 30.04 -3.55
N PHE A 91 -4.12 29.88 -2.22
CA PHE A 91 -3.55 30.86 -1.29
C PHE A 91 -2.09 30.58 -0.93
N LEU A 92 -1.52 29.45 -1.39
CA LEU A 92 -0.14 29.09 -1.07
C LEU A 92 0.88 30.19 -1.44
N PRO A 93 0.83 30.84 -2.62
CA PRO A 93 1.81 31.88 -2.95
C PRO A 93 1.82 33.04 -1.96
N GLU A 94 0.63 33.54 -1.58
CA GLU A 94 0.49 34.66 -0.64
C GLU A 94 0.90 34.24 0.78
N LEU A 95 0.47 33.05 1.22
CA LEU A 95 0.82 32.49 2.51
C LEU A 95 2.33 32.31 2.67
N ILE A 96 3.02 31.85 1.62
CA ILE A 96 4.48 31.67 1.62
C ILE A 96 5.18 33.00 1.86
N GLU A 97 4.73 34.09 1.24
CA GLU A 97 5.29 35.43 1.46
C GLU A 97 5.09 35.92 2.89
N VAL A 98 3.91 35.68 3.47
CA VAL A 98 3.64 36.01 4.88
C VAL A 98 4.54 35.21 5.81
N LEU A 99 4.67 33.90 5.59
CA LEU A 99 5.53 33.02 6.40
C LEU A 99 7.00 33.45 6.35
N ARG A 100 7.51 33.83 5.17
CA ARG A 100 8.87 34.38 5.03
C ARG A 100 9.06 35.64 5.85
N ARG A 101 8.09 36.57 5.82
CA ARG A 101 8.13 37.81 6.63
C ARG A 101 8.10 37.53 8.12
N CYS A 102 7.40 36.47 8.55
CA CYS A 102 7.38 36.01 9.94
C CYS A 102 8.66 35.25 10.35
N GLY A 103 9.66 35.11 9.46
CA GLY A 103 10.94 34.48 9.75
C GLY A 103 10.99 32.98 9.51
N GLU A 104 10.03 32.40 8.78
CA GLU A 104 10.00 30.97 8.48
C GLU A 104 11.07 30.60 7.45
N LYS A 105 12.04 29.79 7.88
CA LYS A 105 13.23 29.44 7.10
C LYS A 105 13.02 28.28 6.13
N THR A 106 11.96 27.49 6.34
CA THR A 106 11.62 26.35 5.47
C THR A 106 11.09 26.77 4.09
N MET A 107 10.64 28.03 3.95
CA MET A 107 10.03 28.58 2.74
C MET A 107 11.05 29.12 1.74
N THR A 108 12.01 28.30 1.28
CA THR A 108 12.96 28.72 0.24
C THR A 108 12.29 28.93 -1.12
N THR A 109 12.96 29.60 -2.06
CA THR A 109 12.45 29.85 -3.42
C THR A 109 12.13 28.56 -4.16
N ASP A 110 13.00 27.56 -4.05
CA ASP A 110 12.86 26.27 -4.73
C ASP A 110 11.68 25.46 -4.18
N VAL A 111 11.47 25.51 -2.86
CA VAL A 111 10.35 24.83 -2.21
C VAL A 111 9.03 25.50 -2.57
N ALA A 112 8.99 26.84 -2.59
CA ALA A 112 7.81 27.58 -3.00
C ALA A 112 7.39 27.26 -4.44
N ALA A 113 8.34 27.17 -5.37
CA ALA A 113 8.06 26.78 -6.76
C ALA A 113 7.43 25.37 -6.85
N GLN A 114 7.86 24.43 -5.99
CA GLN A 114 7.28 23.08 -5.95
C GLN A 114 5.89 23.01 -5.30
N LEU A 115 5.60 23.89 -4.34
CA LEU A 115 4.31 23.97 -3.65
C LEU A 115 3.23 24.64 -4.51
N CYS A 116 3.62 25.60 -5.35
CA CYS A 116 2.71 26.38 -6.22
C CYS A 116 2.51 25.77 -7.62
N GLN A 117 3.08 24.58 -7.90
CA GLN A 117 2.82 23.81 -9.12
C GLN A 117 1.36 23.30 -9.15
#